data_AF-A0A177LNS3-F1
#
_entry.id   AF-A0A177LNS3-F1
#
_cell.length_a   1.000
_cell.length_b   1.000
_cell.length_c   1.000
_cell.angle_alpha   90.00
_cell.angle_beta   90.00
_cell.angle_gamma   90.00
#
_symmetry.space_group_name_H-M   'P 1'
#
loop_
_entity.id
_entity.type
_entity.pdbx_description
1 polymer ?
#
loop_
_entity_poly.entity_id
_entity_poly.type
_entity_poly.pdbx_seq_one_letter_code
_entity_poly.pdbx_strand_id
1 'polypeptide(L)'
;MRIGYRTKDVDAEKWEILSSHIGRRSFASNFYGKIPTPLLMEATGHSTEQIFLRYINPIDNDRILSLSNYFDKMYEERLVS
;
A
#
# COMPACT_ATOMS: atom_id res chain seq x y z
N MET A 1 -15.17 -6.33 16.11
CA MET A 1 -14.02 -7.24 16.35
C MET A 1 -14.49 -8.70 16.29
N ARG A 2 -13.66 -9.65 15.84
CA ARG A 2 -14.04 -11.07 15.77
C ARG A 2 -13.74 -11.73 17.12
N ILE A 3 -14.77 -12.25 17.79
CA ILE A 3 -14.64 -12.96 19.07
C ILE A 3 -15.19 -14.37 18.84
N GLY A 4 -14.31 -15.35 18.68
CA GLY A 4 -14.68 -16.69 18.21
C GLY A 4 -15.16 -16.68 16.75
N TYR A 5 -16.25 -17.39 16.46
CA TYR A 5 -16.79 -17.52 15.09
C TYR A 5 -17.73 -16.37 14.66
N ARG A 6 -18.09 -15.45 15.57
CA ARG A 6 -19.07 -14.38 15.31
C ARG A 6 -18.39 -13.01 15.26
N THR A 7 -18.85 -12.17 14.33
CA THR A 7 -18.51 -10.74 14.31
C THR A 7 -19.41 -10.02 15.31
N LYS A 8 -18.81 -9.18 16.17
CA LYS A 8 -19.53 -8.27 17.05
C LYS A 8 -19.11 -6.84 16.76
N ASP A 9 -20.06 -5.94 16.79
CA ASP A 9 -19.79 -4.50 16.84
C ASP A 9 -19.15 -4.17 18.18
N VAL A 10 -18.10 -3.35 18.13
CA VAL A 10 -17.32 -2.95 19.29
C VAL A 10 -17.20 -1.43 19.21
N ASP A 11 -17.75 -0.76 20.21
CA ASP A 11 -17.48 0.65 20.45
C ASP A 11 -16.12 0.74 21.15
N ALA A 12 -15.13 1.20 20.40
CA ALA A 12 -13.77 1.43 20.86
C ALA A 12 -13.22 2.68 20.18
N GLU A 13 -12.32 3.36 20.86
CA GLU A 13 -11.66 4.52 20.28
C GLU A 13 -10.77 4.11 19.12
N LYS A 14 -10.64 4.97 18.11
CA LYS A 14 -9.92 4.63 16.87
C LYS A 14 -8.47 4.22 17.14
N TRP A 15 -7.83 4.76 18.17
CA TRP A 15 -6.44 4.42 18.53
C TRP A 15 -6.30 3.04 19.18
N GLU A 16 -7.35 2.50 19.80
CA GLU A 16 -7.34 1.17 20.43
C GLU A 16 -7.33 0.04 19.40
N ILE A 17 -7.85 0.32 18.20
CA ILE A 17 -7.95 -0.64 17.09
C ILE A 17 -6.80 -0.52 16.08
N LEU A 18 -5.94 0.51 16.19
CA LEU A 18 -4.79 0.71 15.31
C LEU A 18 -3.61 -0.17 15.76
N SER A 19 -3.36 -1.24 15.02
CA SER A 19 -2.17 -2.09 15.21
C SER A 19 -0.98 -1.62 14.36
N SER A 20 0.23 -2.04 14.74
CA SER A 20 1.44 -1.82 13.91
C SER A 20 1.31 -2.39 12.51
N HIS A 21 0.54 -3.47 12.33
CA HIS A 21 0.24 -4.02 11.01
C HIS A 21 -0.56 -3.03 10.16
N ILE A 22 -1.60 -2.41 10.73
CA ILE A 22 -2.42 -1.39 10.04
C ILE A 22 -1.55 -0.18 9.68
N GLY A 23 -0.74 0.31 10.63
CA GLY A 23 0.15 1.44 10.39
C GLY A 23 1.12 1.20 9.22
N ARG A 24 1.80 0.04 9.19
CA ARG A 24 2.71 -0.33 8.09
C ARG A 24 1.99 -0.44 6.75
N ARG A 25 0.78 -1.02 6.72
CA ARG A 25 -0.04 -1.09 5.50
C ARG A 25 -0.39 0.30 4.98
N SER A 26 -0.95 1.14 5.85
CA SER A 26 -1.36 2.50 5.49
C SER A 26 -0.16 3.34 5.03
N PHE A 27 0.99 3.21 5.68
CA PHE A 27 2.23 3.86 5.26
C PHE A 27 2.66 3.40 3.87
N ALA A 28 2.73 2.09 3.62
CA ALA A 28 3.11 1.57 2.30
C ALA A 28 2.21 2.10 1.18
N SER A 29 0.88 2.04 1.38
CA SER A 29 -0.10 2.46 0.37
C SER A 29 -0.10 3.97 0.11
N ASN A 30 0.04 4.80 1.15
CA ASN A 30 -0.03 6.27 1.01
C ASN A 30 1.18 6.89 0.30
N PHE A 31 2.34 6.23 0.42
CA PHE A 31 3.63 6.72 -0.05
C PHE A 31 4.15 5.96 -1.27
N TYR A 32 3.48 4.89 -1.70
CA TYR A 32 3.79 4.21 -2.97
C TYR A 32 3.75 5.21 -4.14
N GLY A 33 4.76 5.15 -5.03
CA GLY A 33 4.94 6.09 -6.13
C GLY A 33 5.44 7.49 -5.74
N LYS A 34 5.53 7.80 -4.44
CA LYS A 34 6.10 9.06 -3.91
C LYS A 34 7.48 8.85 -3.28
N ILE A 35 7.70 7.70 -2.66
CA ILE A 35 8.98 7.28 -2.09
C ILE A 35 9.53 6.12 -2.95
N PRO A 36 10.85 6.03 -3.17
CA PRO A 36 11.46 4.86 -3.81
C PRO A 36 11.04 3.55 -3.13
N THR A 37 10.56 2.59 -3.91
CA THR A 37 10.12 1.26 -3.46
C THR A 37 11.12 0.56 -2.52
N PRO A 38 12.45 0.58 -2.76
CA PRO A 38 13.40 -0.05 -1.85
C PRO A 38 13.37 0.52 -0.43
N LEU A 39 13.22 1.85 -0.29
CA LEU A 39 13.15 2.52 1.02
C LEU A 39 11.84 2.25 1.74
N LEU A 40 10.74 2.18 0.98
CA LEU A 40 9.43 1.77 1.49
C LEU A 40 9.45 0.33 2.03
N MET A 41 10.12 -0.57 1.32
CA MET A 41 10.27 -1.97 1.73
C MET A 41 11.10 -2.13 3.00
N GLU A 42 12.20 -1.39 3.11
CA GLU A 42 13.05 -1.35 4.31
C GLU A 42 12.25 -0.84 5.52
N ALA A 43 11.55 0.28 5.37
CA ALA A 43 10.73 0.88 6.43
C ALA A 43 9.56 -0.02 6.89
N THR A 44 9.07 -0.90 6.02
CA THR A 44 7.95 -1.79 6.31
C THR A 44 8.38 -3.21 6.68
N GLY A 45 9.67 -3.52 6.61
CA GLY A 45 10.25 -4.81 6.99
C GLY A 45 9.96 -5.94 6.00
N HIS A 46 9.76 -5.62 4.72
CA HIS A 46 9.52 -6.64 3.70
C HIS A 46 10.82 -7.23 3.17
N SER A 47 10.96 -8.55 3.28
CA SER A 47 12.16 -9.28 2.87
C SER A 47 12.32 -9.39 1.35
N THR A 48 11.23 -9.31 0.58
CA THR A 48 11.25 -9.39 -0.88
C THR A 48 10.23 -8.44 -1.51
N GLU A 49 10.54 -7.97 -2.72
CA GLU A 49 9.70 -7.03 -3.48
C GLU A 49 8.37 -7.67 -3.87
N GLN A 50 8.37 -8.97 -4.12
CA GLN A 50 7.16 -9.76 -4.35
C GLN A 50 6.18 -9.71 -3.17
N ILE A 51 6.66 -9.70 -1.92
CA ILE A 51 5.78 -9.57 -0.75
C ILE A 51 5.23 -8.14 -0.68
N PHE A 52 6.07 -7.13 -0.93
CA PHE A 52 5.67 -5.72 -0.96
C PHE A 52 4.57 -5.44 -2.00
N LEU A 53 4.68 -6.01 -3.20
CA LEU A 53 3.67 -5.88 -4.26
C LEU A 53 2.29 -6.45 -3.85
N ARG A 54 2.24 -7.47 -2.98
CA ARG A 54 0.97 -7.99 -2.43
C ARG A 54 0.28 -7.02 -1.48
N TYR A 55 1.01 -6.05 -0.92
CA TYR A 55 0.43 -4.99 -0.07
C TYR A 55 -0.13 -3.82 -0.88
N ILE A 56 0.35 -3.65 -2.11
CA ILE A 56 -0.07 -2.55 -3.01
C ILE A 56 -1.26 -2.94 -3.88
N ASN A 57 -1.47 -4.23 -4.17
CA ASN A 57 -2.55 -4.68 -5.05
C ASN A 57 -3.31 -5.91 -4.52
N PRO A 58 -4.61 -5.79 -4.19
CA PRO A 58 -5.58 -6.78 -4.63
C PRO A 58 -5.75 -6.59 -6.14
N ILE A 59 -5.19 -7.51 -6.93
CA ILE A 59 -4.92 -7.35 -8.37
C ILE A 59 -6.20 -7.04 -9.16
N ASP A 60 -6.25 -5.83 -9.74
CA ASP A 60 -7.11 -5.48 -10.86
C ASP A 60 -6.18 -5.05 -12.02
N ASN A 61 -6.05 -5.91 -13.02
CA ASN A 61 -5.06 -5.76 -14.09
C ASN A 61 -5.23 -4.44 -14.87
N ASP A 62 -6.46 -3.92 -14.97
CA ASP A 62 -6.77 -2.69 -15.69
C ASP A 62 -6.22 -1.45 -14.95
N ARG A 63 -6.18 -1.48 -13.61
CA ARG A 63 -5.59 -0.41 -12.80
C ARG A 63 -4.07 -0.36 -12.91
N ILE A 64 -3.42 -1.51 -13.11
CA ILE A 64 -1.97 -1.59 -13.33
C ILE A 64 -1.62 -0.98 -14.67
N LEU A 65 -2.36 -1.34 -15.72
CA LEU A 65 -2.12 -0.84 -17.08
C LEU A 65 -2.31 0.68 -17.16
N SER A 66 -3.36 1.20 -16.53
CA SER A 66 -3.62 2.65 -16.48
C SER A 66 -2.56 3.41 -15.68
N LEU A 67 -2.05 2.85 -14.58
CA LEU A 67 -0.98 3.47 -13.80
C LEU A 67 0.36 3.49 -14.56
N SER A 68 0.70 2.41 -15.28
CA SER A 68 1.90 2.35 -16.12
C SER A 68 1.87 3.46 -17.17
N ASN A 69 0.77 3.56 -17.92
CA ASN A 69 0.60 4.59 -18.95
C ASN A 69 0.69 6.01 -18.39
N TYR A 70 0.19 6.25 -17.17
CA TYR A 70 0.29 7.55 -16.51
C TYR A 70 1.74 7.93 -16.17
N PHE A 71 2.52 6.97 -15.65
CA PHE A 71 3.93 7.21 -15.33
C PHE A 71 4.76 7.42 -16.59
N ASP A 72 4.56 6.59 -17.63
CA ASP A 72 5.27 6.73 -18.91
C ASP A 72 5.08 8.15 -19.48
N LYS A 73 3.82 8.63 -19.48
CA LYS A 73 3.50 10.00 -19.89
C LYS A 73 4.16 11.07 -19.02
N MET A 74 4.18 10.89 -17.70
CA MET A 74 4.86 11.82 -16.78
C MET A 74 6.38 11.87 -17.00
N TYR A 75 7.00 10.76 -17.39
CA TYR A 75 8.43 10.72 -17.72
C TYR A 75 8.70 11.37 -19.08
N GLU A 76 7.87 11.11 -20.10
CA GLU A 76 7.97 11.79 -21.39
C GLU A 76 7.82 13.30 -21.25
N GLU A 77 6.82 13.78 -20.49
CA GLU A 77 6.62 15.21 -20.24
C GLU A 77 7.78 15.87 -19.48
N ARG A 78 8.50 15.11 -18.66
CA ARG A 78 9.68 15.59 -17.92
C ARG A 78 10.95 15.61 -18.76
N LEU A 79 11.06 14.75 -19.78
CA LEU A 79 12.20 14.70 -20.69
C LEU A 79 12.08 15.71 -21.84
N VAL A 80 10.87 16.27 -22.05
CA VAL A 80 10.57 17.29 -23.06
C VAL A 80 10.55 18.72 -22.46
N SER A 81 10.78 18.85 -21.14
CA SER A 81 10.98 20.11 -20.40
C SER A 81 12.44 20.34 -20.04
#